data_AF-A0A6B0Z775-F1
#
_entry.id   AF-A0A6B0Z775-F1
#
_cell.length_a   1.000
_cell.length_b   1.000
_cell.length_c   1.000
_cell.angle_alpha   90.00
_cell.angle_beta   90.00
_cell.angle_gamma   90.00
#
_symmetry.space_group_name_H-M   'P 1'
#
loop_
_entity.id
_entity.type
_entity.pdbx_description
1 polymer ?
#
loop_
_entity_poly.entity_id
_entity_poly.type
_entity_poly.pdbx_seq_one_letter_code
_entity_poly.pdbx_strand_id
1 'polypeptide(L)'
;MIGIGAGNTWRACAGLALLASLVLAVPARAQVTDDAYRDYFLYGPFGEVCTMCEVVVLCQAGESLPREDFVPPEGDFTLYHIQKRTFWAQVGTIWEWFVSNIRQDVLAARGHKRPAHVYRVTGGSWSAREIVEARLVLDPGVLEFGDRNIDRVTRAWIGADTDAGLGFCSRLPLWDALESIEASAPEAER
;
A
#
# COMPACT_ATOMS: atom_id res chain seq x y z
N MET A 1 -61.21 49.12 -3.41
CA MET A 1 -60.75 47.83 -2.85
C MET A 1 -59.95 47.11 -3.92
N ILE A 2 -58.63 47.08 -3.76
CA ILE A 2 -57.68 46.43 -4.67
C ILE A 2 -57.34 45.07 -4.06
N GLY A 3 -57.80 43.98 -4.67
CA GLY A 3 -57.44 42.62 -4.28
C GLY A 3 -56.24 42.15 -5.09
N ILE A 4 -55.08 42.04 -4.46
CA ILE A 4 -53.88 41.45 -5.05
C ILE A 4 -54.00 39.93 -4.89
N GLY A 5 -54.31 39.22 -5.98
CA GLY A 5 -54.29 37.77 -6.04
C GLY A 5 -52.88 37.25 -6.31
N ALA A 6 -52.23 36.74 -5.27
CA ALA A 6 -50.95 36.05 -5.35
C ALA A 6 -51.11 34.71 -6.10
N GLY A 7 -50.33 34.51 -7.15
CA GLY A 7 -50.35 33.24 -7.86
C GLY A 7 -49.30 33.15 -8.95
N ASN A 8 -48.01 33.08 -8.60
CA ASN A 8 -47.01 32.51 -9.52
C ASN A 8 -45.65 32.09 -8.92
N THR A 9 -45.59 31.68 -7.65
CA THR A 9 -44.30 31.30 -7.02
C THR A 9 -43.96 29.82 -7.11
N TRP A 10 -44.90 28.95 -7.52
CA TRP A 10 -44.70 27.50 -7.48
C TRP A 10 -43.90 26.93 -8.66
N ARG A 11 -43.82 27.65 -9.79
CA ARG A 11 -43.08 27.19 -10.98
C ARG A 11 -41.57 27.42 -10.89
N ALA A 12 -41.10 28.34 -10.05
CA ALA A 12 -39.67 28.63 -9.89
C ALA A 12 -38.96 27.60 -8.98
N CYS A 13 -39.66 27.03 -7.99
CA CYS A 13 -39.06 26.07 -7.06
C CYS A 13 -38.83 24.68 -7.67
N ALA A 14 -39.62 24.28 -8.67
CA ALA A 14 -39.47 22.98 -9.33
C ALA A 14 -38.21 22.89 -10.22
N GLY A 15 -37.80 24.01 -10.85
CA GLY A 15 -36.61 24.05 -11.70
C GLY A 15 -35.29 24.01 -10.91
N LEU A 16 -35.25 24.65 -9.75
CA LEU A 16 -34.07 24.66 -8.87
C LEU A 16 -33.86 23.33 -8.14
N ALA A 17 -34.93 22.61 -7.80
CA ALA A 17 -34.82 21.29 -7.19
C ALA A 17 -34.23 20.24 -8.15
N LEU A 18 -34.57 20.31 -9.46
CA LEU A 18 -34.04 19.38 -10.47
C LEU A 18 -32.56 19.62 -10.77
N LEU A 19 -32.10 20.87 -10.76
CA LEU A 19 -30.68 21.23 -10.93
C LEU A 19 -29.84 20.87 -9.70
N ALA A 20 -30.38 21.01 -8.49
CA ALA A 20 -29.70 20.58 -7.25
C ALA A 20 -29.55 19.06 -7.16
N SER A 21 -30.48 18.31 -7.76
CA SER A 21 -30.45 16.83 -7.77
C SER A 21 -29.38 16.27 -8.72
N LEU A 22 -28.98 17.01 -9.76
CA LEU A 22 -27.96 16.58 -10.72
C LEU A 22 -26.52 16.73 -10.20
N VAL A 23 -26.28 17.64 -9.26
CA VAL A 23 -24.92 17.89 -8.72
C VAL A 23 -24.48 16.81 -7.71
N LEU A 24 -25.43 16.07 -7.13
CA LEU A 24 -25.15 15.01 -6.15
C LEU A 24 -24.87 13.63 -6.77
N ALA A 25 -24.92 13.53 -8.10
CA ALA A 25 -24.62 12.31 -8.83
C ALA A 25 -23.16 12.27 -9.34
N VAL A 26 -22.23 12.99 -8.70
CA VAL A 26 -20.81 12.69 -8.88
C VAL A 26 -20.62 11.28 -8.33
N PRO A 27 -20.25 10.28 -9.14
CA PRO A 27 -19.93 8.98 -8.60
C PRO A 27 -18.81 9.23 -7.60
N ALA A 28 -19.06 8.94 -6.33
CA ALA A 28 -18.00 8.74 -5.37
C ALA A 28 -17.18 7.60 -5.96
N ARG A 29 -16.10 7.95 -6.69
CA ARG A 29 -15.10 6.99 -7.10
C ARG A 29 -14.44 6.61 -5.79
N ALA A 30 -15.01 5.59 -5.13
CA ALA A 30 -14.30 4.81 -4.16
C ALA A 30 -13.00 4.42 -4.85
N GLN A 31 -11.92 5.10 -4.48
CA GLN A 31 -10.62 4.93 -5.10
C GLN A 31 -10.13 3.53 -4.83
N VAL A 32 -10.37 2.59 -5.74
CA VAL A 32 -9.91 1.23 -5.48
C VAL A 32 -9.60 0.47 -6.78
N THR A 33 -9.22 1.15 -7.86
CA THR A 33 -8.53 0.56 -9.01
C THR A 33 -8.22 1.68 -9.99
N ASP A 34 -6.97 2.12 -10.00
CA ASP A 34 -6.45 2.95 -11.09
C ASP A 34 -5.68 1.99 -12.00
N ASP A 35 -6.13 1.88 -13.26
CA ASP A 35 -5.52 1.00 -14.25
C ASP A 35 -4.03 1.31 -14.44
N ALA A 36 -3.58 2.54 -14.15
CA ALA A 36 -2.19 2.94 -14.25
C ALA A 36 -1.25 2.12 -13.35
N TYR A 37 -1.74 1.60 -12.23
CA TYR A 37 -0.90 0.91 -11.23
C TYR A 37 -1.18 -0.60 -11.15
N ARG A 38 -2.06 -1.13 -12.02
CA ARG A 38 -2.53 -2.52 -11.94
C ARG A 38 -1.41 -3.55 -11.91
N ASP A 39 -0.31 -3.25 -12.61
CA ASP A 39 0.81 -4.18 -12.77
C ASP A 39 1.90 -3.99 -11.70
N TYR A 40 1.70 -3.07 -10.74
CA TYR A 40 2.66 -2.83 -9.67
C TYR A 40 2.73 -4.02 -8.72
N PHE A 41 3.95 -4.30 -8.27
CA PHE A 41 4.20 -5.28 -7.23
C PHE A 41 3.42 -4.92 -5.96
N LEU A 42 2.73 -5.94 -5.44
CA LEU A 42 1.80 -5.86 -4.31
C LEU A 42 0.50 -5.06 -4.55
N TYR A 43 0.22 -4.65 -5.79
CA TYR A 43 -1.07 -4.07 -6.16
C TYR A 43 -2.16 -5.15 -6.21
N GLY A 44 -3.32 -4.90 -5.61
CA GLY A 44 -4.47 -5.80 -5.65
C GLY A 44 -5.72 -5.15 -6.26
N PRO A 45 -6.75 -5.93 -6.61
CA PRO A 45 -8.03 -5.41 -7.09
C PRO A 45 -8.78 -4.56 -6.05
N PHE A 46 -8.32 -4.60 -4.79
CA PHE A 46 -8.78 -3.76 -3.69
C PHE A 46 -7.84 -2.58 -3.41
N GLY A 47 -7.07 -2.15 -4.40
CA GLY A 47 -6.12 -1.04 -4.29
C GLY A 47 -4.73 -1.49 -3.85
N GLU A 48 -3.86 -0.50 -3.68
CA GLU A 48 -2.42 -0.63 -3.92
C GLU A 48 -1.62 -1.56 -2.99
N VAL A 49 -2.21 -1.89 -1.87
CA VAL A 49 -1.98 -3.02 -0.98
C VAL A 49 -3.27 -2.99 -0.18
N CYS A 50 -4.03 -4.08 -0.05
CA CYS A 50 -5.27 -3.97 0.70
C CYS A 50 -4.95 -3.32 2.06
N THR A 51 -5.72 -2.29 2.43
CA THR A 51 -5.42 -1.43 3.58
C THR A 51 -5.25 -2.22 4.88
N MET A 52 -5.69 -3.47 4.87
CA MET A 52 -5.62 -4.47 5.93
C MET A 52 -4.66 -5.64 5.68
N CYS A 53 -3.99 -5.69 4.53
CA CYS A 53 -3.20 -6.85 4.11
C CYS A 53 -1.87 -6.90 4.83
N GLU A 54 -1.53 -8.11 5.22
CA GLU A 54 -0.24 -8.56 5.68
C GLU A 54 0.41 -9.34 4.54
N VAL A 55 1.72 -9.17 4.36
CA VAL A 55 2.44 -9.82 3.26
C VAL A 55 3.89 -10.07 3.62
N VAL A 56 4.45 -11.16 3.11
CA VAL A 56 5.88 -11.45 3.17
C VAL A 56 6.48 -11.34 1.78
N VAL A 57 7.59 -10.60 1.69
CA VAL A 57 8.38 -10.39 0.49
C VAL A 57 9.77 -10.96 0.73
N LEU A 58 10.23 -11.82 -0.17
CA LEU A 58 11.58 -12.37 -0.19
C LEU A 58 12.40 -11.57 -1.20
N CYS A 59 13.54 -11.03 -0.78
CA CYS A 59 14.49 -10.36 -1.65
C CYS A 59 15.83 -11.07 -1.60
N GLN A 60 16.40 -11.33 -2.77
CA GLN A 60 17.67 -12.03 -2.95
C GLN A 60 18.58 -11.24 -3.87
N ALA A 61 19.88 -11.35 -3.63
CA ALA A 61 20.85 -10.83 -4.56
C ALA A 61 20.91 -11.70 -5.83
N GLY A 62 21.03 -11.07 -6.99
CA GLY A 62 21.12 -11.80 -8.26
C GLY A 62 20.64 -11.01 -9.48
N GLU A 63 20.79 -11.61 -10.65
CA GLU A 63 20.46 -10.99 -11.94
C GLU A 63 19.05 -11.31 -12.45
N SER A 64 18.30 -12.17 -11.73
CA SER A 64 16.96 -12.61 -12.14
C SER A 64 15.99 -12.64 -10.96
N LEU A 65 14.69 -12.50 -11.28
CA LEU A 65 13.60 -12.66 -10.32
C LEU A 65 13.68 -14.01 -9.58
N PRO A 66 13.55 -14.04 -8.24
CA PRO A 66 13.44 -15.28 -7.50
C PRO A 66 12.21 -16.04 -8.00
N ARG A 67 12.41 -17.33 -8.31
CA ARG A 67 11.33 -18.23 -8.75
C ARG A 67 10.72 -19.02 -7.58
N GLU A 68 11.09 -18.65 -6.38
CA GLU A 68 10.77 -19.37 -5.17
C GLU A 68 9.39 -18.93 -4.68
N ASP A 69 8.48 -19.90 -4.62
CA ASP A 69 7.15 -19.74 -4.04
C ASP A 69 7.16 -20.08 -2.53
N PHE A 70 8.34 -20.31 -1.94
CA PHE A 70 8.54 -20.68 -0.55
C PHE A 70 9.83 -20.06 0.00
N VAL A 71 10.01 -20.06 1.32
CA VAL A 71 11.26 -19.59 1.96
C VAL A 71 12.36 -20.64 1.75
N PRO A 72 13.50 -20.28 1.14
CA PRO A 72 14.60 -21.22 0.94
C PRO A 72 15.13 -21.77 2.26
N PRO A 73 15.48 -23.07 2.32
CA PRO A 73 16.04 -23.67 3.53
C PRO A 73 17.45 -23.14 3.84
N GLU A 74 18.19 -22.72 2.82
CA GLU A 74 19.56 -22.21 2.92
C GLU A 74 19.78 -21.07 1.93
N GLY A 75 20.83 -20.27 2.17
CA GLY A 75 21.25 -19.18 1.29
C GLY A 75 21.24 -17.82 1.97
N ASP A 76 21.40 -16.79 1.13
CA ASP A 76 21.47 -15.40 1.53
C ASP A 76 20.24 -14.66 1.00
N PHE A 77 19.36 -14.23 1.89
CA PHE A 77 18.14 -13.54 1.52
C PHE A 77 17.65 -12.61 2.63
N THR A 78 16.78 -11.68 2.27
CA THR A 78 16.09 -10.80 3.22
C THR A 78 14.59 -10.99 3.10
N LEU A 79 13.92 -11.24 4.21
CA LEU A 79 12.47 -11.29 4.30
C LEU A 79 11.93 -9.99 4.89
N TYR A 80 11.01 -9.37 4.17
CA TYR A 80 10.22 -8.23 4.63
C TYR A 80 8.81 -8.71 4.92
N HIS A 81 8.46 -8.76 6.20
CA HIS A 81 7.10 -9.08 6.66
C HIS A 81 6.36 -7.78 6.98
N ILE A 82 5.65 -7.26 5.98
CA ILE A 82 4.90 -6.00 6.06
C ILE A 82 3.61 -6.24 6.84
N GLN A 83 3.48 -5.56 7.97
CA GLN A 83 2.33 -5.70 8.86
C GLN A 83 1.11 -4.96 8.34
N LYS A 84 -0.06 -5.39 8.82
CA LYS A 84 -1.29 -4.60 8.72
C LYS A 84 -1.15 -3.23 9.40
N ARG A 85 -1.92 -2.24 8.95
CA ARG A 85 -2.02 -0.93 9.64
C ARG A 85 -2.51 -1.15 11.08
N THR A 86 -1.90 -0.47 12.04
CA THR A 86 -2.40 -0.44 13.42
C THR A 86 -3.76 0.28 13.47
N PHE A 87 -4.61 -0.08 14.43
CA PHE A 87 -5.95 0.49 14.61
C PHE A 87 -5.96 2.04 14.64
N TRP A 88 -4.95 2.70 15.19
CA TRP A 88 -4.84 4.17 15.19
C TRP A 88 -4.53 4.77 13.83
N ALA A 89 -3.80 4.05 12.96
CA ALA A 89 -3.63 4.44 11.57
C ALA A 89 -4.94 4.30 10.77
N GLN A 90 -5.90 3.48 11.24
CA GLN A 90 -7.26 3.39 10.66
C GLN A 90 -8.17 4.56 11.08
N VAL A 91 -7.93 5.18 12.23
CA VAL A 91 -8.62 6.43 12.61
C VAL A 91 -8.10 7.61 11.78
N GLY A 92 -6.79 7.63 11.48
CA GLY A 92 -6.18 8.60 10.55
C GLY A 92 -6.74 8.56 9.13
N THR A 93 -7.16 7.38 8.63
CA THR A 93 -7.77 7.24 7.30
C THR A 93 -9.09 8.01 7.13
N ILE A 94 -9.81 8.30 8.21
CA ILE A 94 -11.03 9.14 8.14
C ILE A 94 -10.65 10.61 7.82
N TRP A 95 -9.51 11.08 8.35
CA TRP A 95 -8.97 12.41 8.03
C TRP A 95 -8.29 12.45 6.67
N GLU A 96 -7.56 11.40 6.29
CA GLU A 96 -6.96 11.25 4.95
C GLU A 96 -8.04 11.19 3.86
N TRP A 97 -9.19 10.55 4.12
CA TRP A 97 -10.35 10.55 3.21
C TRP A 97 -10.99 11.95 3.07
N PHE A 98 -10.98 12.77 4.12
CA PHE A 98 -11.41 14.16 4.04
C PHE A 98 -10.47 15.01 3.18
N VAL A 99 -9.15 14.76 3.27
CA VAL A 99 -8.12 15.45 2.47
C VAL A 99 -8.06 14.90 1.03
N SER A 100 -8.35 13.62 0.80
CA SER A 100 -8.31 12.98 -0.53
C SER A 100 -9.37 13.49 -1.49
N ASN A 101 -10.45 14.10 -0.99
CA ASN A 101 -11.39 14.85 -1.84
C ASN A 101 -10.76 16.12 -2.47
N ILE A 102 -9.55 16.52 -2.05
CA ILE A 102 -8.92 17.77 -2.47
C ILE A 102 -7.68 17.54 -3.35
N ARG A 103 -6.81 16.53 -3.10
CA ARG A 103 -5.58 16.28 -3.91
C ARG A 103 -5.12 14.81 -3.93
N GLN A 104 -5.30 14.14 -5.06
CA GLN A 104 -5.03 12.70 -5.26
C GLN A 104 -3.58 12.39 -5.66
N ASP A 105 -2.99 13.27 -6.45
CA ASP A 105 -1.59 13.32 -6.85
C ASP A 105 -0.64 13.36 -5.64
N VAL A 106 -0.96 14.19 -4.66
CA VAL A 106 -0.14 14.34 -3.44
C VAL A 106 -0.17 13.08 -2.57
N LEU A 107 -1.28 12.34 -2.55
CA LEU A 107 -1.39 11.10 -1.81
C LEU A 107 -0.61 9.97 -2.50
N ALA A 108 -0.64 9.94 -3.83
CA ALA A 108 0.15 8.98 -4.60
C ALA A 108 1.66 9.15 -4.35
N ALA A 109 2.14 10.40 -4.36
CA ALA A 109 3.54 10.72 -4.11
C ALA A 109 3.98 10.56 -2.64
N ARG A 110 3.07 10.82 -1.69
CA ARG A 110 3.38 10.71 -0.26
C ARG A 110 3.51 9.25 0.17
N GLY A 111 2.67 8.39 -0.38
CA GLY A 111 2.57 6.99 0.04
C GLY A 111 2.01 6.83 1.45
N HIS A 112 2.04 5.60 1.96
CA HIS A 112 1.58 5.28 3.32
C HIS A 112 2.62 4.46 4.08
N LYS A 113 2.65 4.64 5.41
CA LYS A 113 3.64 4.03 6.30
C LYS A 113 3.07 2.85 7.08
N ARG A 114 3.85 1.79 7.28
CA ARG A 114 3.49 0.59 8.05
C ARG A 114 4.71 0.01 8.75
N PRO A 115 4.54 -0.66 9.90
CA PRO A 115 5.63 -1.44 10.45
C PRO A 115 5.94 -2.63 9.52
N ALA A 116 7.22 -2.93 9.33
CA ALA A 116 7.69 -4.13 8.67
C ALA A 116 8.72 -4.81 9.55
N HIS A 117 8.61 -6.13 9.66
CA HIS A 117 9.63 -6.95 10.31
C HIS A 117 10.62 -7.40 9.25
N VAL A 118 11.91 -7.18 9.51
CA VAL A 118 13.01 -7.56 8.62
C VAL A 118 13.78 -8.69 9.25
N TYR A 119 13.94 -9.77 8.48
CA TYR A 119 14.78 -10.90 8.82
C TYR A 119 15.85 -11.03 7.74
N ARG A 120 17.11 -10.96 8.13
CA ARG A 120 18.24 -11.19 7.23
C ARG A 120 18.77 -12.60 7.48
N VAL A 121 18.90 -13.37 6.40
CA VAL A 121 19.46 -14.71 6.44
C VAL A 121 20.79 -14.69 5.71
N THR A 122 21.83 -15.17 6.36
CA THR A 122 23.18 -15.26 5.78
C THR A 122 23.76 -16.63 6.08
N GLY A 123 24.09 -17.38 5.05
CA GLY A 123 24.55 -18.77 5.16
C GLY A 123 23.54 -19.66 5.89
N GLY A 124 22.24 -19.40 5.75
CA GLY A 124 21.17 -20.08 6.48
C GLY A 124 20.98 -19.65 7.95
N SER A 125 21.80 -18.75 8.47
CA SER A 125 21.64 -18.20 9.82
C SER A 125 20.70 -17.00 9.82
N TRP A 126 19.67 -17.05 10.65
CA TRP A 126 18.65 -16.00 10.76
C TRP A 126 19.05 -14.92 11.76
N SER A 127 18.93 -13.66 11.36
CA SER A 127 19.04 -12.52 12.26
C SER A 127 17.85 -12.45 13.21
N ALA A 128 18.03 -11.77 14.34
CA ALA A 128 16.91 -11.30 15.15
C ALA A 128 15.98 -10.41 14.31
N ARG A 129 14.72 -10.37 14.72
CA ARG A 129 13.70 -9.52 14.12
C ARG A 129 14.07 -8.05 14.30
N GLU A 130 14.30 -7.36 13.20
CA GLU A 130 14.36 -5.90 13.16
C GLU A 130 12.99 -5.34 12.81
N ILE A 131 12.58 -4.25 13.45
CA ILE A 131 11.32 -3.55 13.13
C ILE A 131 11.66 -2.23 12.46
N VAL A 132 11.24 -2.07 11.21
CA VAL A 132 11.43 -0.85 10.42
C VAL A 132 10.08 -0.25 10.02
N GLU A 133 10.08 1.03 9.64
CA GLU A 133 8.92 1.66 9.03
C GLU A 133 9.01 1.52 7.51
N ALA A 134 8.15 0.69 6.93
CA ALA A 134 7.99 0.58 5.50
C ALA A 134 7.12 1.72 4.95
N ARG A 135 7.58 2.41 3.90
CA ARG A 135 6.80 3.40 3.15
C ARG A 135 6.45 2.86 1.77
N LEU A 136 5.16 2.85 1.45
CA LEU A 136 4.63 2.35 0.19
C LEU A 136 4.15 3.53 -0.65
N VAL A 137 4.89 3.84 -1.71
CA VAL A 137 4.67 4.98 -2.60
C VAL A 137 4.05 4.51 -3.92
N LEU A 138 3.02 5.20 -4.38
CA LEU A 138 2.31 4.93 -5.65
C LEU A 138 3.04 5.55 -6.84
N ASP A 139 3.60 6.73 -6.67
CA ASP A 139 4.33 7.42 -7.73
C ASP A 139 5.58 8.02 -7.11
N PRO A 140 6.78 7.44 -7.35
CA PRO A 140 7.17 6.64 -8.53
C PRO A 140 7.00 5.11 -8.42
N GLY A 141 6.18 4.58 -7.50
CA GLY A 141 5.97 3.13 -7.39
C GLY A 141 7.11 2.41 -6.66
N VAL A 142 7.41 2.83 -5.43
CA VAL A 142 8.54 2.33 -4.64
C VAL A 142 8.07 1.87 -3.27
N LEU A 143 8.61 0.76 -2.78
CA LEU A 143 8.54 0.35 -1.37
C LEU A 143 9.86 0.70 -0.71
N GLU A 144 9.85 1.41 0.41
CA GLU A 144 11.04 1.85 1.13
C GLU A 144 11.08 1.23 2.52
N PHE A 145 12.24 0.76 2.95
CA PHE A 145 12.45 0.07 4.22
C PHE A 145 13.59 0.70 5.05
N GLY A 146 13.94 1.95 4.78
CA GLY A 146 15.04 2.67 5.42
C GLY A 146 16.31 2.61 4.59
N ASP A 147 17.03 1.48 4.63
CA ASP A 147 18.32 1.28 3.92
C ASP A 147 18.16 0.60 2.54
N ARG A 148 16.95 0.13 2.24
CA ARG A 148 16.62 -0.63 1.04
C ARG A 148 15.30 -0.19 0.46
N ASN A 149 15.22 -0.16 -0.87
CA ASN A 149 13.99 0.06 -1.59
C ASN A 149 13.68 -1.11 -2.54
N ILE A 150 12.42 -1.19 -2.96
CA ILE A 150 11.95 -2.11 -3.99
C ILE A 150 11.20 -1.28 -5.04
N ASP A 151 11.70 -1.30 -6.27
CA ASP A 151 10.95 -0.80 -7.43
C ASP A 151 9.77 -1.74 -7.67
N ARG A 152 8.56 -1.21 -7.72
CA ARG A 152 7.34 -2.04 -7.81
C ARG A 152 7.00 -2.43 -9.24
N VAL A 153 7.57 -1.76 -10.23
CA VAL A 153 7.40 -2.12 -11.64
C VAL A 153 8.35 -3.26 -11.98
N THR A 154 9.63 -3.10 -11.66
CA THR A 154 10.67 -4.08 -12.03
C THR A 154 10.90 -5.15 -10.97
N ARG A 155 10.44 -4.92 -9.74
CA ARG A 155 10.73 -5.72 -8.54
C ARG A 155 12.22 -5.74 -8.18
N ALA A 156 12.98 -4.78 -8.69
CA ALA A 156 14.38 -4.63 -8.37
C ALA A 156 14.53 -4.25 -6.90
N TRP A 157 15.39 -4.99 -6.21
CA TRP A 157 15.84 -4.66 -4.86
C TRP A 157 17.04 -3.73 -4.98
N ILE A 158 16.94 -2.54 -4.40
CA ILE A 158 17.92 -1.47 -4.58
C ILE A 158 18.39 -0.91 -3.22
N GLY A 159 19.65 -0.49 -3.16
CA GLY A 159 20.19 0.21 -1.99
C GLY A 159 19.69 1.65 -1.93
N ALA A 160 19.08 2.06 -0.81
CA ALA A 160 18.40 3.36 -0.71
C ALA A 160 19.31 4.58 -0.95
N ASP A 161 20.60 4.50 -0.57
CA ASP A 161 21.54 5.61 -0.70
C ASP A 161 22.35 5.61 -2.01
N THR A 162 22.36 4.47 -2.72
CA THR A 162 23.30 4.24 -3.84
C THR A 162 22.60 4.03 -5.18
N ASP A 163 21.27 3.80 -5.15
CA ASP A 163 20.48 3.26 -6.27
C ASP A 163 21.09 2.02 -6.93
N ALA A 164 22.02 1.34 -6.23
CA ALA A 164 22.66 0.14 -6.73
C ALA A 164 21.66 -1.01 -6.71
N GLY A 165 21.50 -1.68 -7.85
CA GLY A 165 20.76 -2.93 -7.96
C GLY A 165 21.43 -4.01 -7.13
N LEU A 166 20.73 -4.49 -6.11
CA LEU A 166 21.18 -5.58 -5.24
C LEU A 166 20.65 -6.91 -5.75
N GLY A 167 19.44 -6.92 -6.28
CA GLY A 167 18.83 -8.08 -6.90
C GLY A 167 17.34 -7.88 -7.10
N PHE A 168 16.53 -8.86 -6.71
CA PHE A 168 15.10 -8.87 -7.02
C PHE A 168 14.26 -9.45 -5.88
N CYS A 169 12.99 -9.06 -5.86
CA CYS A 169 12.04 -9.50 -4.83
C CYS A 169 10.85 -10.29 -5.40
N SER A 170 10.41 -11.30 -4.66
CA SER A 170 9.20 -12.07 -4.93
C SER A 170 8.25 -12.00 -3.72
N ARG A 171 6.96 -12.17 -3.99
CA ARG A 171 5.95 -12.28 -2.93
C ARG A 171 5.80 -13.75 -2.58
N LEU A 172 5.84 -14.05 -1.28
CA LEU A 172 5.61 -15.40 -0.79
C LEU A 172 4.14 -15.62 -0.36
N PRO A 173 3.66 -16.88 -0.36
CA PRO A 173 2.47 -17.27 0.38
C PRO A 173 2.64 -16.90 1.86
N LEU A 174 1.66 -16.16 2.40
CA LEU A 174 1.78 -15.57 3.73
C LEU A 174 1.97 -16.65 4.81
N TRP A 175 1.10 -17.66 4.84
CA TRP A 175 1.07 -18.65 5.90
C TRP A 175 2.35 -19.49 5.94
N ASP A 176 2.78 -20.03 4.80
CA ASP A 176 4.00 -20.84 4.69
C ASP A 176 5.26 -20.04 5.10
N ALA A 177 5.30 -18.76 4.74
CA ALA A 177 6.39 -17.88 5.13
C ALA A 177 6.40 -17.58 6.63
N LEU A 178 5.23 -17.38 7.25
CA LEU A 178 5.11 -17.18 8.70
C LEU A 178 5.54 -18.42 9.48
N GLU A 179 5.12 -19.62 9.04
CA GLU A 179 5.55 -20.88 9.65
C GLU A 179 7.07 -21.04 9.58
N SER A 180 7.68 -20.68 8.45
CA SER A 180 9.14 -20.73 8.26
C SER A 180 9.87 -19.75 9.19
N ILE A 181 9.33 -18.54 9.35
CA ILE A 181 9.87 -17.53 10.27
C ILE A 181 9.76 -18.01 11.71
N GLU A 182 8.60 -18.53 12.13
CA GLU A 182 8.38 -19.02 13.49
C GLU A 182 9.29 -20.20 13.84
N ALA A 183 9.56 -21.08 12.87
CA ALA A 183 10.45 -22.23 13.06
C ALA A 183 11.94 -21.85 13.13
N SER A 184 12.35 -20.73 12.52
CA SER A 184 13.77 -20.45 12.25
C SER A 184 14.31 -19.17 12.89
N ALA A 185 13.49 -18.13 13.00
CA ALA A 185 13.93 -16.83 13.49
C ALA A 185 14.10 -16.89 15.02
N PRO A 186 15.24 -16.38 15.56
CA PRO A 186 15.40 -16.29 17.00
C PRO A 186 14.37 -15.33 17.61
N GLU A 187 13.86 -15.66 18.80
CA GLU A 187 12.95 -14.77 19.54
C GLU A 187 13.62 -13.40 19.76
N ALA A 188 12.87 -12.33 19.49
CA ALA A 188 13.34 -10.99 19.81
C ALA A 188 13.42 -10.82 21.33
N GLU A 189 14.59 -10.42 21.85
CA GLU A 189 14.72 -9.96 23.23
C GLU A 189 13.76 -8.77 23.45
N ARG A 190 12.86 -8.91 24.43
CA ARG A 190 11.79 -7.95 24.75
C ARG A 190 12.31 -6.72 25.49
#